data_AF-A0A9X4X8F8-F1
#
_entry.id   AF-A0A9X4X8F8-F1
#
_cell.length_a   1.000
_cell.length_b   1.000
_cell.length_c   1.000
_cell.angle_alpha   90.00
_cell.angle_beta   90.00
_cell.angle_gamma   90.00
#
_symmetry.space_group_name_H-M   'P 1'
#
loop_
_entity.id
_entity.type
_entity.pdbx_description
1 polymer ?
#
loop_
_entity_poly.entity_id
_entity_poly.type
_entity_poly.pdbx_seq_one_letter_code
_entity_poly.pdbx_strand_id
1 'polypeptide(L)'
;MDDSYLASNLVIVVPNANMYNFGVLTSVVFMSWMRAIGGKLKSDYRITKNNVYNNFPWPSPTEQQKRRIEKTAQAILDARALYPKSSFADLYHPRTMPK
;
A
#
# COMPACT_ATOMS: atom_id res chain seq x y z
N MET A 1 -9.89 11.46 -2.94
CA MET A 1 -10.84 10.75 -2.07
C MET A 1 -12.19 11.22 -2.52
N ASP A 2 -13.17 10.34 -2.65
CA ASP A 2 -14.52 10.80 -2.93
C ASP A 2 -15.02 11.60 -1.72
N ASP A 3 -15.53 12.81 -1.98
CA ASP A 3 -15.93 13.79 -0.97
C ASP A 3 -17.09 13.29 -0.10
N SER A 4 -17.76 12.20 -0.51
CA SER A 4 -18.80 11.55 0.29
C SER A 4 -18.25 10.64 1.40
N TYR A 5 -16.93 10.43 1.50
CA TYR A 5 -16.33 9.53 2.49
C TYR A 5 -15.49 10.28 3.52
N LEU A 6 -15.60 9.86 4.79
CA LEU A 6 -14.79 10.39 5.90
C LEU A 6 -13.85 9.28 6.42
N ALA A 7 -12.55 9.55 6.39
CA ALA A 7 -11.54 8.69 6.98
C ALA A 7 -11.48 8.89 8.49
N SER A 8 -11.50 7.80 9.26
CA SER A 8 -11.25 7.88 10.71
C SER A 8 -9.78 8.18 11.00
N ASN A 9 -9.48 8.55 12.25
CA ASN A 9 -8.11 8.77 12.72
C ASN A 9 -7.26 7.48 12.77
N LEU A 10 -7.84 6.31 12.49
CA LEU A 10 -7.12 5.02 12.45
C LEU A 10 -6.37 4.80 11.14
N VAL A 11 -6.68 5.55 10.08
CA VAL A 11 -6.04 5.44 8.78
C VAL A 11 -5.20 6.68 8.46
N ILE A 12 -4.23 6.50 7.56
CA ILE A 12 -3.45 7.60 7.00
C ILE A 12 -3.86 7.78 5.56
N VAL A 13 -4.19 9.01 5.18
CA VAL A 13 -4.58 9.36 3.82
C VAL A 13 -3.46 10.18 3.18
N VAL A 14 -3.02 9.74 2.00
CA VAL A 14 -2.10 10.50 1.15
C VAL A 14 -2.93 11.20 0.07
N PRO A 15 -3.17 12.52 0.16
CA PRO A 15 -3.95 13.23 -0.84
C PRO A 15 -3.19 13.24 -2.18
N ASN A 16 -3.93 13.23 -3.29
CA ASN A 16 -3.37 13.30 -4.65
C ASN A 16 -2.31 12.23 -4.96
N ALA A 17 -2.44 11.04 -4.35
CA ALA A 17 -1.56 9.93 -4.64
C ALA A 17 -1.76 9.44 -6.09
N ASN A 18 -0.65 9.20 -6.79
CA ASN A 18 -0.66 8.63 -8.14
C ASN A 18 -0.39 7.11 -8.09
N MET A 19 -0.42 6.46 -9.26
CA MET A 19 -0.21 5.02 -9.39
C MET A 19 1.20 4.59 -8.91
N TYR A 20 2.20 5.45 -9.08
CA TYR A 20 3.55 5.21 -8.56
C TYR A 20 3.57 5.15 -7.03
N ASN A 21 2.92 6.11 -6.36
CA ASN A 21 2.81 6.12 -4.90
C ASN A 21 2.12 4.84 -4.40
N PHE A 22 1.03 4.43 -5.04
CA PHE A 22 0.35 3.18 -4.70
C PHE A 22 1.26 1.96 -4.90
N GLY A 23 1.98 1.87 -6.03
CA GLY A 23 2.91 0.78 -6.30
C GLY A 23 4.04 0.67 -5.29
N VAL A 24 4.62 1.81 -4.87
CA VAL A 24 5.67 1.81 -3.84
C VAL A 24 5.11 1.43 -2.47
N LEU A 25 3.99 2.01 -2.04
CA LEU A 25 3.42 1.77 -0.71
C LEU A 25 2.83 0.36 -0.53
N THR A 26 2.49 -0.32 -1.63
CA THR A 26 2.04 -1.73 -1.62
C THR A 26 3.18 -2.72 -1.84
N SER A 27 4.40 -2.24 -2.08
CA SER A 27 5.54 -3.08 -2.39
C SER A 27 6.05 -3.88 -1.18
N VAL A 28 6.74 -4.99 -1.47
CA VAL A 28 7.47 -5.76 -0.45
C VAL A 28 8.51 -4.92 0.28
N VAL A 29 9.13 -3.94 -0.40
CA VAL A 29 10.16 -3.07 0.18
C VAL A 29 9.56 -2.15 1.23
N PHE A 30 8.43 -1.50 0.92
CA PHE A 30 7.72 -0.67 1.91
C PHE A 30 7.21 -1.53 3.09
N MET A 31 6.71 -2.74 2.81
CA MET A 31 6.31 -3.66 3.88
C MET A 31 7.49 -4.12 4.73
N SER A 32 8.68 -4.33 4.17
CA SER A 32 9.90 -4.64 4.91
C SER A 32 10.35 -3.46 5.78
N TRP A 33 10.30 -2.24 5.25
CA TRP A 33 10.56 -1.02 6.02
C TRP A 33 9.61 -0.88 7.20
N MET A 34 8.31 -1.06 6.95
CA MET A 34 7.28 -1.01 7.98
C MET A 34 7.49 -2.09 9.06
N ARG A 35 7.94 -3.31 8.71
CA ARG A 35 8.27 -4.35 9.71
C ARG A 35 9.48 -3.99 10.57
N ALA A 36 10.47 -3.30 10.01
CA ALA A 36 11.72 -2.96 10.68
C ALA A 36 11.61 -1.69 11.54
N ILE A 37 10.91 -0.67 11.06
CA ILE A 37 10.88 0.68 11.64
C ILE A 37 9.50 1.05 12.22
N GLY A 38 8.44 0.41 11.72
CA GLY A 38 7.08 0.68 12.15
C GLY A 38 6.83 0.27 13.60
N GLY A 39 5.90 0.99 14.22
CA GLY A 39 5.39 0.60 15.52
C GLY A 39 4.58 -0.69 15.44
N LYS A 40 4.36 -1.31 16.59
CA LYS A 40 3.45 -2.45 16.73
C LYS A 40 2.51 -2.23 17.90
N LEU A 41 1.28 -2.69 17.75
CA LEU A 41 0.39 -2.90 18.90
C LEU A 41 0.41 -4.40 19.20
N LYS A 42 1.14 -4.79 20.25
CA LYS A 42 1.55 -6.19 20.44
C LYS A 42 2.31 -6.68 19.20
N SER A 43 1.67 -7.50 18.36
CA SER A 43 2.24 -8.05 17.13
C SER A 43 1.70 -7.39 15.87
N ASP A 44 0.61 -6.62 15.98
CA ASP A 44 -0.06 -6.02 14.83
C ASP A 44 0.68 -4.77 14.34
N TYR A 45 0.82 -4.67 13.02
CA TYR A 45 1.51 -3.55 12.39
C TYR A 45 0.80 -2.23 12.64
N ARG A 46 1.57 -1.19 13.00
CA ARG A 46 1.08 0.18 13.12
C ARG A 46 1.91 1.13 12.29
N ILE A 47 1.31 1.61 11.21
CA ILE A 47 1.90 2.64 10.36
C ILE A 47 1.61 4.00 11.00
N THR A 48 2.63 4.87 11.05
CA THR A 48 2.47 6.28 11.41
C THR A 48 3.13 7.16 10.36
N LYS A 49 2.58 8.37 10.15
CA LYS A 49 3.14 9.35 9.22
C LYS A 49 4.59 9.68 9.58
N ASN A 50 4.83 10.03 10.85
CA ASN A 50 6.10 10.59 11.29
C ASN A 50 7.23 9.56 11.37
N ASN A 51 6.95 8.30 11.71
CA ASN A 51 8.01 7.29 11.87
C ASN A 51 8.21 6.46 10.60
N VAL A 52 7.14 6.11 9.90
CA VAL A 52 7.21 5.17 8.77
C VAL A 52 7.25 5.91 7.43
N TYR A 53 6.22 6.69 7.12
CA TYR A 53 6.08 7.30 5.79
C TYR A 53 7.11 8.40 5.53
N ASN A 54 7.26 9.36 6.46
CA ASN A 54 8.16 10.50 6.29
C ASN A 54 9.63 10.09 6.24
N ASN A 55 10.01 9.00 6.92
CA ASN A 55 11.39 8.52 6.96
C ASN A 55 11.66 7.38 5.98
N PHE A 56 10.67 6.95 5.20
CA PHE A 56 10.87 5.93 4.19
C PHE A 56 11.89 6.44 3.17
N PRO A 57 12.96 5.68 2.86
CA PRO A 57 13.93 6.07 1.84
C PRO A 57 13.28 5.94 0.45
N TRP A 58 12.60 7.00 0.01
CA TRP A 58 11.94 7.04 -1.27
C TRP A 58 12.94 6.85 -2.41
N PRO A 59 12.66 5.93 -3.37
CA PRO A 59 13.57 5.74 -4.49
C PRO A 59 13.50 6.91 -5.46
N SER A 60 14.62 7.14 -6.16
CA SER A 60 14.74 8.05 -7.30
C SER A 60 14.79 7.25 -8.60
N PRO A 61 13.65 6.72 -9.09
CA PRO A 61 13.62 5.84 -10.25
C PRO A 61 13.87 6.61 -11.55
N THR A 62 14.35 5.90 -12.57
CA THR A 62 14.25 6.38 -13.95
C THR A 62 12.78 6.34 -14.43
N GLU A 63 12.46 7.09 -15.49
CA GLU A 63 11.12 7.07 -16.08
C GLU A 63 10.67 5.66 -16.49
N GLN A 64 11.59 4.84 -17.00
CA GLN A 64 11.29 3.45 -17.36
C GLN A 64 10.95 2.61 -16.13
N GLN A 65 11.68 2.78 -15.01
CA GLN A 65 11.39 2.09 -13.76
C GLN A 65 10.06 2.54 -13.15
N LYS A 66 9.78 3.86 -13.20
CA LYS A 66 8.51 4.43 -12.74
C LYS A 66 7.32 3.84 -13.51
N ARG A 67 7.38 3.81 -14.84
CA ARG A 67 6.34 3.19 -15.69
C ARG A 67 6.14 1.71 -15.39
N ARG A 68 7.21 0.97 -15.09
CA ARG A 68 7.09 -0.45 -14.69
C ARG A 68 6.36 -0.60 -13.37
N ILE A 69 6.67 0.24 -12.37
CA ILE A 69 5.98 0.24 -11.08
C ILE A 69 4.49 0.57 -11.27
N GLU A 70 4.18 1.59 -12.06
CA GLU A 70 2.80 1.98 -12.36
C GLU A 70 2.01 0.88 -13.08
N LYS A 71 2.64 0.18 -14.04
CA LYS A 71 2.01 -0.97 -14.72
C LYS A 71 1.72 -2.13 -13.76
N THR A 72 2.67 -2.48 -12.90
CA THR A 72 2.46 -3.54 -11.89
C THR A 72 1.38 -3.14 -10.89
N ALA A 73 1.37 -1.87 -10.47
CA ALA A 73 0.36 -1.30 -9.59
C ALA A 73 -1.05 -1.42 -10.19
N GLN A 74 -1.22 -1.10 -11.47
CA GLN A 74 -2.49 -1.30 -12.17
C GLN A 74 -2.87 -2.78 -12.23
N ALA A 75 -1.93 -3.67 -12.56
CA ALA A 75 -2.19 -5.11 -12.59
C ALA A 75 -2.65 -5.68 -11.23
N ILE A 76 -2.18 -5.12 -10.11
CA ILE A 76 -2.67 -5.47 -8.76
C ILE A 76 -4.14 -5.04 -8.58
N LEU A 77 -4.51 -3.85 -9.05
CA LEU A 77 -5.90 -3.39 -9.00
C LEU A 77 -6.80 -4.24 -9.90
N ASP A 78 -6.34 -4.57 -11.10
CA ASP A 78 -7.06 -5.44 -12.03
C ASP A 78 -7.27 -6.84 -11.43
N ALA A 79 -6.24 -7.40 -10.79
CA ALA A 79 -6.34 -8.68 -10.10
C ALA A 79 -7.36 -8.65 -8.94
N ARG A 80 -7.41 -7.55 -8.16
CA ARG A 80 -8.43 -7.38 -7.10
C ARG A 80 -9.85 -7.31 -7.69
N ALA A 81 -10.01 -6.65 -8.84
CA ALA A 81 -11.30 -6.47 -9.50
C ALA A 81 -11.93 -7.80 -9.97
N LEU A 82 -11.12 -8.85 -10.17
CA LEU A 82 -11.61 -10.20 -10.49
C LEU A 82 -12.41 -10.86 -9.34
N TYR A 83 -12.29 -10.34 -8.11
CA TYR A 83 -12.88 -10.93 -6.91
C TYR A 83 -13.77 -9.92 -6.16
N PRO A 84 -14.85 -9.40 -6.77
CA PRO A 84 -15.63 -8.28 -6.22
C PRO A 84 -16.40 -8.62 -4.93
N LYS A 85 -16.56 -9.91 -4.62
CA LYS A 85 -17.23 -10.38 -3.39
C LYS A 85 -16.27 -10.65 -2.24
N SER A 86 -14.96 -10.62 -2.49
CA SER A 86 -13.93 -10.87 -1.48
C SER A 86 -13.56 -9.58 -0.77
N SER A 87 -13.40 -9.62 0.55
CA SER A 87 -12.82 -8.50 1.29
C SER A 87 -11.30 -8.40 1.03
N PHE A 88 -10.69 -7.26 1.34
CA PHE A 88 -9.22 -7.18 1.30
C PHE A 88 -8.55 -8.12 2.31
N ALA A 89 -9.22 -8.46 3.42
CA ALA A 89 -8.70 -9.48 4.34
C ALA A 89 -8.58 -10.84 3.64
N ASP A 90 -9.61 -11.23 2.87
CA ASP A 90 -9.60 -12.50 2.12
C ASP A 90 -8.53 -12.50 1.03
N LEU A 91 -8.39 -11.40 0.29
CA LEU A 91 -7.45 -11.27 -0.82
C LEU A 91 -5.98 -11.24 -0.40
N TYR A 92 -5.69 -10.87 0.85
CA TYR A 92 -4.32 -10.78 1.38
C TYR A 92 -3.99 -11.82 2.44
N HIS A 93 -4.95 -12.66 2.83
CA HIS A 93 -4.69 -13.71 3.80
C HIS A 93 -3.92 -14.89 3.13
N PRO A 94 -2.83 -15.41 3.74
CA PRO A 94 -1.92 -16.35 3.08
C PRO A 94 -2.55 -17.65 2.55
N ARG A 95 -3.68 -18.07 3.12
CA ARG A 95 -4.38 -19.31 2.72
C ARG A 95 -5.45 -19.09 1.65
N THR A 96 -5.89 -17.85 1.43
CA THR A 96 -7.02 -17.51 0.57
C THR A 96 -6.65 -16.55 -0.57
N MET A 97 -5.45 -15.94 -0.52
CA MET A 97 -4.92 -15.11 -1.58
C MET A 97 -4.92 -15.88 -2.92
N PRO A 98 -5.56 -15.36 -3.98
CA PRO A 98 -5.56 -15.98 -5.30
C PRO A 98 -4.14 -16.06 -5.88
N LYS A 99 -3.85 -17.15 -6.60
CA LYS A 99 -2.55 -17.39 -7.25
C LYS A 99 -2.59 -17.15 -8.74
#